data_AF-A0A7W8JT76-F1
#
_entry.id   AF-A0A7W8JT76-F1
#
_cell.length_a   1.000
_cell.length_b   1.000
_cell.length_c   1.000
_cell.angle_alpha   90.00
_cell.angle_beta   90.00
_cell.angle_gamma   90.00
#
_symmetry.space_group_name_H-M   'P 1'
#
loop_
_entity.id
_entity.type
_entity.pdbx_description
1 polymer ?
#
loop_
_entity_poly.entity_id
_entity_poly.type
_entity_poly.pdbx_seq_one_letter_code
_entity_poly.pdbx_strand_id
1 'polypeptide(L)' 'MATKLRIVQIDNEEIVIKGATDKTIAEAKEAMTAGSLLTVEKKGRVYHLGGRHIVRLEIEHDDDQDDEQA' A
#
# COMPACT_ATOMS: atom_id res chain seq x y z
N MET A 1 -15.46 -1.91 -4.36
CA MET A 1 -14.28 -2.43 -3.62
C MET A 1 -13.02 -1.73 -4.09
N ALA A 2 -12.78 -0.51 -3.64
CA ALA A 2 -11.50 0.17 -3.89
C ALA A 2 -10.59 -0.07 -2.70
N THR A 3 -9.56 -0.89 -2.86
CA THR A 3 -8.56 -1.05 -1.78
C THR A 3 -7.52 0.05 -1.90
N LYS A 4 -7.28 0.77 -0.82
CA LYS A 4 -6.25 1.81 -0.73
C LYS A 4 -5.12 1.31 0.14
N LEU A 5 -3.92 1.27 -0.43
CA LEU A 5 -2.69 0.94 0.29
C LEU A 5 -1.92 2.23 0.57
N ARG A 6 -1.61 2.48 1.84
CA ARG A 6 -0.71 3.56 2.26
C ARG A 6 0.57 2.95 2.82
N ILE A 7 1.69 3.36 2.24
CA ILE A 7 3.03 2.94 2.62
C ILE A 7 3.67 4.13 3.34
N VAL A 8 4.06 3.96 4.60
CA VAL A 8 4.71 4.98 5.42
C VAL A 8 6.20 4.67 5.51
N GLN A 9 7.04 5.66 5.22
CA GLN A 9 8.50 5.53 5.21
C GLN A 9 9.16 6.24 6.41
N ILE A 10 10.43 5.93 6.66
CA ILE A 10 11.18 6.35 7.86
C ILE A 10 11.25 7.88 8.05
N ASP A 11 11.16 8.64 6.95
CA ASP A 11 11.16 10.11 6.95
C ASP A 11 9.74 10.72 7.04
N ASN A 12 8.74 9.93 7.45
CA ASN A 12 7.30 10.25 7.38
C ASN A 12 6.79 10.52 5.95
N GLU A 13 7.53 10.09 4.93
CA GLU A 13 7.04 10.12 3.56
C GLU A 13 5.95 9.05 3.36
N GLU A 14 4.85 9.44 2.71
CA GLU A 14 3.70 8.58 2.51
C GLU A 14 3.39 8.36 1.02
N ILE A 15 3.25 7.09 0.65
CA ILE A 15 2.84 6.69 -0.69
C ILE A 15 1.47 6.03 -0.61
N VAL A 16 0.46 6.74 -1.11
CA VAL A 16 -0.91 6.24 -1.23
C VAL A 16 -1.15 5.72 -2.65
N ILE A 17 -1.54 4.45 -2.73
CA ILE A 17 -1.93 3.74 -3.94
C ILE A 17 -3.43 3.46 -3.83
N LYS A 18 -4.23 4.07 -4.71
CA LYS A 18 -5.66 3.79 -4.81
C LYS A 18 -5.88 2.63 -5.78
N GLY A 19 -6.76 1.69 -5.44
CA GLY A 19 -6.98 0.48 -6.24
C GLY A 19 -5.83 -0.51 -6.15
N ALA A 20 -5.16 -0.58 -5.00
CA ALA A 20 -4.11 -1.56 -4.76
C ALA A 20 -4.68 -2.98 -4.85
N THR A 21 -4.08 -3.81 -5.69
CA THR A 21 -4.47 -5.22 -5.80
C THR A 21 -3.93 -6.02 -4.62
N ASP A 22 -4.51 -7.18 -4.32
CA ASP A 22 -3.98 -8.09 -3.29
C ASP A 22 -2.52 -8.47 -3.56
N LYS A 23 -2.14 -8.58 -4.84
CA LYS A 23 -0.76 -8.80 -5.26
C LYS A 23 0.14 -7.65 -4.81
N THR A 24 -0.24 -6.40 -5.08
CA THR A 24 0.53 -5.21 -4.67
C THR A 24 0.69 -5.13 -3.15
N ILE A 25 -0.35 -5.52 -2.40
CA ILE A 25 -0.33 -5.56 -0.94
C ILE A 25 0.61 -6.65 -0.43
N ALA A 26 0.57 -7.84 -1.04
CA ALA A 26 1.46 -8.94 -0.70
C ALA A 26 2.93 -8.58 -1.00
N GLU A 27 3.22 -7.99 -2.16
CA GLU A 27 4.55 -7.51 -2.54
C GLU A 27 5.05 -6.44 -1.56
N ALA A 28 4.19 -5.52 -1.10
CA ALA A 28 4.56 -4.52 -0.11
C ALA A 28 4.89 -5.13 1.26
N LYS A 29 4.09 -6.11 1.71
CA LYS A 29 4.34 -6.85 2.96
C LYS A 29 5.64 -7.65 2.90
N GLU A 30 5.89 -8.30 1.77
CA GLU A 30 7.11 -9.05 1.54
C GLU A 30 8.32 -8.12 1.55
N ALA A 31 8.25 -6.99 0.84
CA ALA A 31 9.33 -6.02 0.83
C ALA A 31 9.66 -5.50 2.24
N MET A 32 8.63 -5.13 3.02
CA MET A 32 8.82 -4.69 4.40
C MET A 32 9.49 -5.77 5.28
N THR A 33 9.11 -7.04 5.11
CA THR A 33 9.58 -8.15 5.97
C THR A 33 10.96 -8.68 5.55
N ALA A 34 11.19 -8.85 4.25
CA ALA A 34 12.43 -9.39 3.69
C ALA A 34 13.49 -8.31 3.47
N GLY A 35 13.13 -7.02 3.59
CA GLY A 35 14.02 -5.90 3.28
C GLY A 35 14.32 -5.77 1.78
N SER A 36 13.51 -6.38 0.92
CA SER A 36 13.66 -6.36 -0.54
C SER A 36 13.12 -5.06 -1.16
N LEU A 37 13.24 -4.90 -2.48
CA LEU A 37 12.80 -3.70 -3.19
C LEU A 37 11.31 -3.81 -3.56
N LEU A 38 10.52 -2.82 -3.19
CA LEU A 38 9.13 -2.65 -3.61
C LEU A 38 9.05 -1.65 -4.77
N THR A 39 8.52 -2.09 -5.91
CA THR A 39 8.30 -1.22 -7.07
C THR A 39 6.82 -0.88 -7.19
N VAL A 40 6.46 0.41 -7.16
CA VAL A 40 5.07 0.87 -7.25
C VAL A 40 4.93 2.00 -8.26
N GLU A 41 3.88 1.97 -9.06
CA GLU A 41 3.55 3.06 -9.98
C GLU A 41 2.53 4.00 -9.35
N LYS A 42 2.82 5.31 -9.36
CA LYS A 42 1.94 6.37 -8.88
C LYS A 42 1.96 7.55 -9.84
N LYS A 43 0.79 7.88 -10.41
CA LYS A 43 0.61 8.98 -11.37
C LYS A 43 1.56 8.87 -12.59
N GLY A 44 1.74 7.67 -13.14
CA GLY A 44 2.64 7.41 -14.27
C GLY A 44 4.14 7.51 -13.96
N ARG A 45 4.51 7.57 -12.66
CA ARG A 45 5.90 7.50 -12.20
C ARG A 45 6.11 6.22 -11.43
N VAL A 46 7.22 5.54 -11.72
CA VAL A 46 7.65 4.33 -11.01
C VAL A 46 8.54 4.73 -9.84
N TYR A 47 8.17 4.29 -8.65
CA TYR A 47 8.91 4.47 -7.41
C TYR A 47 9.53 3.14 -7.01
N HIS A 48 10.79 3.17 -6.57
CA HIS A 48 11.52 2.02 -6.05
C HIS A 48 11.79 2.26 -4.58
N LEU A 49 11.09 1.54 -3.71
CA LEU A 49 11.13 1.69 -2.26
C LEU A 49 11.94 0.54 -1.68
N GLY A 50 13.01 0.85 -0.97
CA GLY A 50 13.70 -0.15 -0.17
C GLY A 50 12.78 -0.58 0.96
N GLY A 51 12.46 -1.86 1.05
CA GLY A 51 11.59 -2.42 2.09
C GLY A 51 12.08 -2.12 3.51
N ARG A 52 13.41 -2.02 3.69
CA ARG A 52 14.06 -1.55 4.93
C ARG A 52 13.70 -0.12 5.35
N HIS A 53 13.13 0.69 4.45
CA HIS A 53 12.69 2.06 4.74
C HIS A 53 11.17 2.14 4.93
N ILE A 54 10.43 1.04 4.74
CA ILE A 54 8.99 0.96 4.99
C ILE A 54 8.79 0.67 6.47
N VAL A 55 8.16 1.61 7.18
CA VAL A 55 7.90 1.50 8.63
C VAL A 55 6.53 0.90 8.90
N ARG A 56 5.56 1.16 8.02
CA ARG A 56 4.18 0.72 8.18
C ARG A 56 3.46 0.61 6.85
N LEU A 57 2.58 -0.38 6.75
CA LEU A 57 1.61 -0.53 5.69
C LEU A 57 0.20 -0.38 6.30
N GLU A 58 -0.62 0.49 5.72
CA GLU A 58 -2.03 0.62 6.08
C GLU A 58 -2.88 0.25 4.87
N ILE A 59 -3.80 -0.69 5.08
CA ILE A 59 -4.73 -1.16 4.04
C ILE A 59 -6.12 -0.70 4.46
N GLU A 60 -6.74 0.13 3.63
CA GLU A 60 -8.09 0.63 3.79
C GLU A 60 -8.93 -0.03 2.70
N HIS A 61 -9.92 -0.82 3.09
CA HIS A 61 -10.93 -1.32 2.17
C HIS A 61 -12.09 -0.33 2.20
N ASP A 62 -12.41 0.23 1.03
CA ASP A 62 -13.71 0.89 0.82
C ASP A 62 -14.76 -0.24 0.80
N ASP A 63 -15.03 -0.80 1.98
CA ASP A 63 -16.28 -1.46 2.28
C ASP A 63 -17.29 -0.32 2.38
N ASP A 64 -18.08 -0.13 1.31
CA ASP A 64 -19.42 0.39 1.48
C ASP A 64 -20.06 -0.45 2.60
N GLN A 65 -20.12 0.09 3.81
CA GLN A 65 -21.08 -0.36 4.81
C GLN A 65 -22.47 0.03 4.29
N ASP A 66 -22.94 -0.66 3.26
CA ASP A 66 -24.35 -0.73 2.89
C ASP A 66 -24.96 -1.90 3.70
N ASP A 67 -24.98 -1.70 5.01
CA ASP A 67 -25.66 -2.58 5.97
C ASP A 67 -26.34 -1.69 7.03
N GLU A 68 -27.25 -0.83 6.56
CA GLU A 68 -28.32 -0.28 7.39
C GLU A 68 -29.68 -0.65 6.78
N GLN A 69 -30.08 -1.88 7.09
CA GLN A 69 -31.44 -2.39 7.33
C GLN A 69 -32.60 -1.94 6.40
N ALA A 70 -33.12 -2.92 5.65
CA ALA A 70 -34.54 -3.00 5.29
C ALA A 70 -35.07 -4.41 5.57
#